data_AF-A0A2W5XBG1-F1
#
_entry.id   AF-A0A2W5XBG1-F1
#
_cell.length_a   1.000
_cell.length_b   1.000
_cell.length_c   1.000
_cell.angle_alpha   90.00
_cell.angle_beta   90.00
_cell.angle_gamma   90.00
#
_symmetry.space_group_name_H-M   'P 1'
#
loop_
_entity.id
_entity.type
_entity.pdbx_description
1 polymer ?
#
loop_
_entity_poly.entity_id
_entity_poly.type
_entity_poly.pdbx_seq_one_letter_code
_entity_poly.pdbx_strand_id
1 'polypeptide(L)'
;MYDRYLGPLLFEPYGRDLIQRLPKLESGTVLELACGTGIVTRQLRDRLPSPVKIVATDLNEAMIEVARRKCQRGVDDSRRLKPSVCG
;
A
#
# COMPACT_ATOMS: atom_id res chain seq x y z
N MET A 1 -9.14 14.69 8.67
CA MET A 1 -9.09 15.74 7.62
C MET A 1 -8.01 15.44 6.59
N TYR A 2 -6.74 15.26 6.99
CA TYR A 2 -5.62 14.93 6.10
C TYR A 2 -5.87 13.70 5.22
N ASP A 3 -6.08 12.53 5.83
CA ASP A 3 -6.23 11.26 5.10
C ASP A 3 -7.51 11.13 4.25
N ARG A 4 -8.57 11.88 4.58
CA ARG A 4 -9.89 11.73 3.94
C ARG A 4 -10.11 12.66 2.75
N TYR A 5 -9.39 13.79 2.69
CA TYR A 5 -9.59 14.81 1.67
C TYR A 5 -8.27 15.26 1.04
N LEU A 6 -7.32 15.69 1.87
CA LEU A 6 -6.06 16.27 1.38
C LEU A 6 -5.12 15.20 0.80
N GLY A 7 -5.06 14.04 1.44
CA GLY A 7 -4.23 12.92 1.04
C GLY A 7 -4.58 12.41 -0.35
N PRO A 8 -5.85 12.04 -0.62
CA PRO A 8 -6.28 11.62 -1.94
C PRO A 8 -6.02 12.68 -3.02
N LEU A 9 -6.40 13.93 -2.75
CA LEU A 9 -6.23 15.03 -3.71
C LEU A 9 -4.76 15.27 -4.07
N LEU A 10 -3.88 15.26 -3.07
CA LEU A 10 -2.46 15.51 -3.29
C LEU A 10 -1.75 14.29 -3.85
N PHE A 11 -1.95 13.10 -3.31
CA PHE A 11 -1.06 11.96 -3.57
C PHE A 11 -1.59 10.94 -4.58
N GLU A 12 -2.91 10.86 -4.84
CA GLU A 12 -3.41 9.92 -5.84
C GLU A 12 -2.94 10.20 -7.27
N PRO A 13 -2.92 11.46 -7.76
CA PRO A 13 -2.44 11.76 -9.11
C PRO A 13 -0.97 11.38 -9.28
N TYR A 14 -0.13 11.71 -8.31
CA TYR A 14 1.29 11.34 -8.33
C TYR A 14 1.51 9.84 -8.19
N GLY A 15 0.73 9.17 -7.34
CA GLY A 15 0.76 7.70 -7.23
C GLY A 15 0.49 7.01 -8.57
N ARG A 16 -0.55 7.45 -9.28
CA ARG A 16 -0.89 6.88 -10.59
C ARG A 16 0.22 7.11 -11.62
N ASP A 17 0.77 8.32 -11.67
CA ASP A 17 1.88 8.66 -12.58
C ASP A 17 3.13 7.82 -12.29
N LEU A 18 3.52 7.68 -11.01
CA LEU A 18 4.65 6.83 -10.62
C LEU A 18 4.45 5.38 -11.02
N ILE A 19 3.24 4.84 -10.84
CA ILE A 19 2.92 3.45 -11.17
C ILE A 19 2.94 3.20 -12.68
N GLN A 20 2.54 4.18 -13.49
CA GLN A 20 2.63 4.08 -14.95
C GLN A 20 4.08 4.03 -15.45
N ARG A 21 5.02 4.62 -14.70
CA ARG A 21 6.45 4.63 -15.03
C ARG A 21 7.19 3.37 -14.58
N LEU A 22 6.58 2.55 -13.72
CA LEU A 22 7.20 1.29 -13.31
C LEU A 22 7.33 0.35 -14.52
N PRO A 23 8.49 -0.33 -14.66
CA PRO A 23 8.60 -1.39 -15.65
C PRO A 23 7.61 -2.51 -15.33
N LYS A 24 7.30 -3.35 -16.32
CA LYS A 24 6.55 -4.58 -16.06
C LYS A 24 7.42 -5.51 -15.21
N LEU A 25 7.12 -5.56 -13.92
CA LEU A 25 7.75 -6.48 -12.97
C LEU A 25 6.91 -7.75 -12.89
N GLU A 26 7.54 -8.88 -13.19
CA GLU A 26 6.90 -10.20 -13.07
C GLU A 26 7.19 -10.86 -11.71
N SER A 27 8.31 -10.50 -11.07
CA SER A 27 8.72 -10.97 -9.74
C SER A 27 9.70 -9.99 -9.08
N GLY A 28 10.00 -10.19 -7.79
CA GLY A 28 11.00 -9.40 -7.05
C GLY A 28 10.40 -8.62 -5.88
N THR A 29 11.06 -7.55 -5.46
CA THR A 29 10.63 -6.70 -4.33
C THR A 29 10.65 -5.23 -4.71
N VAL A 30 9.56 -4.52 -4.39
CA VAL A 30 9.43 -3.07 -4.49
C VAL A 30 9.49 -2.47 -3.09
N LEU A 31 10.36 -1.48 -2.90
CA LEU A 31 10.45 -0.69 -1.68
C LEU A 31 9.75 0.66 -1.90
N GLU A 32 8.73 0.94 -1.10
CA GLU A 32 8.07 2.25 -1.02
C GLU A 32 8.53 2.97 0.24
N LEU A 33 9.07 4.18 0.08
CA LEU A 33 9.51 5.04 1.18
C LEU A 33 8.44 6.10 1.46
N ALA A 34 8.21 6.40 2.74
CA ALA A 34 7.20 7.35 3.20
C ALA A 34 5.79 7.03 2.66
N CYS A 35 5.32 5.80 2.89
CA CYS A 35 4.04 5.32 2.35
C CYS A 35 2.81 6.06 2.90
N GLY A 36 2.98 6.84 3.97
CA GLY A 36 1.89 7.55 4.64
C GLY A 36 0.75 6.60 4.97
N THR A 37 -0.47 6.97 4.61
CA THR A 37 -1.68 6.16 4.87
C THR A 37 -1.92 5.06 3.83
N GLY A 38 -0.97 4.76 2.96
CA GLY A 38 -1.02 3.64 2.02
C GLY A 38 -1.83 3.91 0.74
N ILE A 39 -1.95 5.17 0.32
CA ILE A 39 -2.62 5.52 -0.95
C ILE A 39 -1.87 4.89 -2.13
N VAL A 40 -0.57 5.14 -2.24
CA VAL A 40 0.26 4.61 -3.34
C VAL A 40 0.51 3.11 -3.16
N THR A 41 0.74 2.63 -1.93
CA THR A 41 0.85 1.21 -1.61
C THR A 41 -0.32 0.37 -2.16
N ARG A 42 -1.56 0.86 -2.04
CA ARG A 42 -2.73 0.14 -2.59
C ARG A 42 -2.69 0.09 -4.11
N GLN A 43 -2.38 1.21 -4.75
CA GLN A 43 -2.29 1.25 -6.20
C GLN A 43 -1.17 0.34 -6.73
N LEU A 44 -0.02 0.27 -6.04
CA LEU A 44 1.06 -0.68 -6.33
C LEU A 44 0.58 -2.12 -6.23
N ARG A 45 -0.09 -2.46 -5.13
CA ARG A 45 -0.66 -3.80 -4.90
C ARG A 45 -1.71 -4.19 -5.94
N ASP A 46 -2.50 -3.23 -6.42
CA ASP A 46 -3.52 -3.48 -7.43
C ASP A 46 -2.91 -3.63 -8.84
N ARG A 47 -1.74 -3.03 -9.11
CA ARG A 47 -1.04 -3.08 -10.40
C ARG A 47 -0.07 -4.26 -10.55
N LEU A 48 0.65 -4.59 -9.47
CA LEU A 48 1.74 -5.57 -9.48
C LEU A 48 1.21 -7.00 -9.26
N PRO A 49 1.76 -8.01 -9.95
CA PRO A 49 1.32 -9.37 -9.77
C PRO A 49 1.76 -9.92 -8.41
N SER A 50 1.07 -10.95 -7.92
CA SER A 50 1.32 -11.56 -6.59
C SER A 50 2.76 -12.00 -6.32
N PRO A 51 3.60 -12.40 -7.31
CA PRO A 51 5.00 -12.74 -7.06
C PRO A 51 5.91 -11.54 -6.74
N VAL A 52 5.41 -10.31 -6.91
CA VAL A 52 6.13 -9.09 -6.52
C VAL A 52 5.77 -8.73 -5.09
N LYS A 53 6.75 -8.75 -4.20
CA LYS A 53 6.60 -8.32 -2.82
C LYS A 53 6.67 -6.79 -2.72
N ILE A 54 5.79 -6.19 -1.93
CA ILE A 54 5.82 -4.76 -1.62
C ILE A 54 6.26 -4.59 -0.17
N VAL A 55 7.34 -3.85 0.04
CA VAL A 55 7.81 -3.41 1.36
C VAL A 55 7.56 -1.91 1.44
N ALA A 56 6.65 -1.50 2.31
CA ALA A 56 6.31 -0.09 2.50
C ALA A 56 6.78 0.38 3.87
N THR A 57 7.47 1.51 3.92
CA THR A 57 8.02 2.09 5.15
C THR A 57 7.57 3.53 5.33
N ASP A 58 7.48 3.95 6.58
CA ASP A 58 7.21 5.32 7.00
C ASP A 58 7.84 5.52 8.37
N LEU A 59 8.30 6.74 8.66
CA LEU A 59 8.86 7.06 9.98
C LEU A 59 7.75 7.12 11.05
N ASN A 60 6.53 7.43 10.65
CA ASN A 60 5.41 7.65 11.54
C ASN A 60 4.61 6.37 11.71
N GLU A 61 4.73 5.76 12.89
CA GLU A 61 4.04 4.51 13.21
C GLU A 61 2.51 4.62 13.10
N ALA A 62 1.93 5.80 13.40
CA ALA A 62 0.49 6.02 13.25
C ALA A 62 0.06 5.96 11.77
N MET A 63 0.91 6.41 10.84
CA MET A 63 0.65 6.29 9.40
C MET A 63 0.69 4.82 8.96
N ILE A 64 1.66 4.04 9.45
CA ILE A 64 1.74 2.60 9.21
C ILE A 64 0.48 1.88 9.71
N GLU A 65 -0.05 2.25 10.87
CA GLU A 65 -1.27 1.65 11.37
C GLU A 65 -2.47 1.91 10.44
N VAL A 66 -2.63 3.14 9.96
CA VAL A 66 -3.68 3.49 9.00
C VAL A 66 -3.48 2.75 7.68
N ALA A 67 -2.25 2.73 7.16
CA ALA A 67 -1.91 2.01 5.94
C ALA A 67 -2.23 0.52 6.06
N ARG A 68 -1.88 -0.12 7.18
CA ARG A 68 -2.23 -1.53 7.43
C ARG A 68 -3.73 -1.76 7.38
N ARG A 69 -4.53 -0.94 8.05
CA ARG A 69 -5.99 -1.07 8.05
C ARG A 69 -6.59 -0.92 6.65
N LYS A 70 -6.03 -0.04 5.82
CA LYS A 70 -6.48 0.21 4.45
C LYS A 70 -5.97 -0.79 3.41
N CYS A 71 -4.78 -1.33 3.65
CA CYS A 71 -4.10 -2.26 2.74
C CYS A 71 -4.38 -3.72 3.08
N GLN A 72 -4.99 -4.02 4.22
CA GLN A 72 -5.59 -5.32 4.50
C GLN A 72 -6.56 -5.65 3.36
N ARG A 73 -6.37 -6.82 2.72
CA ARG A 73 -7.40 -7.37 1.84
C ARG A 73 -8.69 -7.43 2.64
N GLY A 74 -9.83 -7.11 2.01
CA GLY A 74 -11.13 -7.51 2.53
C GLY A 74 -11.09 -9.03 2.74
N VAL A 75 -10.88 -9.44 3.98
CA VAL A 75 -11.25 -10.77 4.44
C VAL A 75 -12.76 -10.71 4.49
N ASP A 76 -13.41 -11.43 3.58
CA ASP A 76 -14.81 -11.80 3.74
C ASP A 76 -15.02 -12.25 5.20
N ASP A 77 -15.99 -11.64 5.87
CA ASP A 77 -16.31 -11.75 7.29
C ASP A 77 -16.83 -13.14 7.62
N SER A 78 -15.97 -14.16 7.56
CA SER A 78 -16.38 -15.53 7.84
C SER A 78 -15.32 -16.41 8.51
N ARG A 79 -14.12 -15.90 8.86
CA ARG A 79 -13.23 -16.59 9.81
C ARG A 79 -12.11 -15.72 10.36
N ARG A 80 -12.30 -15.32 11.62
CA ARG A 80 -11.28 -14.78 12.51
C ARG A 80 -10.12 -15.78 12.63
N LEU A 81 -9.02 -15.57 11.92
CA LEU A 81 -7.73 -16.22 12.18
C LEU A 81 -6.60 -15.18 12.10
N LYS A 82 -6.00 -14.88 13.24
CA LYS A 82 -4.63 -14.33 13.32
C LYS A 82 -3.67 -15.44 12.84
N PRO A 83 -2.58 -15.12 12.11
CA PRO A 83 -1.36 -14.69 12.79
C PRO A 83 -0.59 -13.53 12.12
N SER A 84 0.12 -12.84 13.00
CA SER A 84 1.39 -12.11 12.88
C SER A 84 2.17 -12.09 11.55
N VAL A 85 2.64 -10.88 11.20
CA VAL A 85 3.89 -10.55 10.49
C VAL A 85 4.13 -11.33 9.18
N CYS A 86 3.73 -10.73 8.07
CA CYS A 86 3.99 -11.25 6.71
C CYS A 86 5.47 -11.10 6.34
N GLY A 87 6.15 -12.24 6.18
CA GLY A 87 7.39 -12.40 5.41
C GLY A 87 7.14 -12.46 3.91
#